data_AF-A0A132NBG9-F1
#
_entry.id   AF-A0A132NBG9-F1
#
_cell.length_a   1.000
_cell.length_b   1.000
_cell.length_c   1.000
_cell.angle_alpha   90.00
_cell.angle_beta   90.00
_cell.angle_gamma   90.00
#
_symmetry.space_group_name_H-M   'P 1'
#
loop_
_entity.id
_entity.type
_entity.pdbx_description
1 polymer ?
#
loop_
_entity_poly.entity_id
_entity_poly.type
_entity_poly.pdbx_seq_one_letter_code
_entity_poly.pdbx_strand_id
1 'polypeptide(L)' 'MTNPLYGVMAELVLEEAIRQYHIRRLREEIDAALAAHDRGRFMELAAELARLTEPDGERSNRGA' A
#
# COMPACT_ATOMS: atom_id res chain seq x y z
N MET A 1 -29.85 -7.95 -18.64
CA MET A 1 -28.89 -8.84 -17.94
C MET A 1 -27.68 -8.00 -17.58
N THR A 2 -27.36 -7.88 -16.30
CA THR A 2 -26.17 -7.13 -15.83
C THR A 2 -24.93 -7.89 -16.28
N ASN A 3 -24.00 -7.22 -16.96
CA ASN A 3 -22.75 -7.87 -17.40
C ASN A 3 -21.88 -8.13 -16.15
N PRO A 4 -21.56 -9.40 -15.82
CA PRO A 4 -20.74 -9.73 -14.65
C PRO A 4 -19.36 -9.08 -14.69
N LEU A 5 -18.86 -8.71 -15.88
CA LEU A 5 -17.64 -7.93 -16.04
C LEU A 5 -17.70 -6.59 -15.29
N TYR A 6 -18.87 -5.93 -15.26
CA TYR A 6 -19.00 -4.65 -14.55
C TYR A 6 -18.88 -4.81 -13.04
N GLY A 7 -19.29 -5.96 -12.48
CA GLY A 7 -19.10 -6.27 -11.06
C GLY A 7 -17.61 -6.40 -10.73
N VAL A 8 -16.90 -7.25 -11.49
CA VAL A 8 -15.45 -7.46 -11.31
C VAL A 8 -14.66 -6.16 -11.50
N MET A 9 -15.02 -5.34 -12.50
CA MET A 9 -14.37 -4.05 -12.71
C MET A 9 -14.61 -3.08 -11.54
N ALA A 10 -15.81 -3.07 -10.96
CA ALA A 10 -16.09 -2.24 -9.79
C ALA A 10 -15.28 -2.67 -8.57
N GLU A 11 -15.12 -3.97 -8.36
CA GLU A 11 -14.27 -4.52 -7.29
C GLU A 11 -12.81 -4.10 -7.47
N LEU A 12 -12.23 -4.30 -8.66
CA LEU A 12 -10.85 -3.91 -8.96
C LEU A 12 -10.61 -2.41 -8.79
N VAL A 13 -11.55 -1.57 -9.23
CA VAL A 13 -11.47 -0.12 -9.07
C VAL A 13 -11.50 0.27 -7.59
N LEU A 14 -12.37 -0.37 -6.80
CA LEU A 14 -12.48 -0.11 -5.37
C LEU A 14 -11.21 -0.55 -4.63
N GLU A 15 -10.70 -1.74 -4.93
CA GLU A 15 -9.44 -2.27 -4.36
C GLU A 15 -8.27 -1.32 -4.65
N GLU A 16 -8.12 -0.87 -5.90
CA GLU A 16 -7.07 0.06 -6.27
C GLU A 16 -7.24 1.42 -5.57
N ALA A 17 -8.45 1.95 -5.48
CA ALA A 17 -8.72 3.21 -4.79
C ALA A 17 -8.36 3.13 -3.30
N ILE A 18 -8.69 2.02 -2.63
CA ILE A 18 -8.33 1.78 -1.22
C ILE A 18 -6.81 1.69 -1.08
N ARG A 19 -6.13 0.95 -1.96
CA ARG A 19 -4.66 0.82 -1.94
C ARG A 19 -3.97 2.17 -2.09
N GLN A 20 -4.40 2.97 -3.07
CA GLN A 20 -3.84 4.30 -3.32
C GLN A 20 -4.08 5.26 -2.15
N TYR A 21 -5.29 5.22 -1.56
CA TYR A 21 -5.59 6.00 -0.36
C TYR A 21 -4.64 5.65 0.79
N HIS A 22 -4.42 4.35 1.02
CA HIS A 22 -3.56 3.89 2.10
C HIS A 22 -2.09 4.31 1.87
N ILE A 23 -1.57 4.15 0.64
CA ILE A 23 -0.21 4.57 0.27
C ILE A 23 -0.03 6.07 0.50
N ARG A 24 -0.99 6.90 0.06
CA ARG A 24 -0.92 8.34 0.25
C ARG A 24 -0.86 8.70 1.74
N ARG A 25 -1.75 8.10 2.54
CA ARG A 25 -1.79 8.33 3.98
C ARG A 25 -0.48 7.92 4.68
N LEU A 26 0.09 6.77 4.32
CA LEU A 26 1.37 6.33 4.91
C LEU A 26 2.50 7.31 4.60
N ARG A 27 2.55 7.87 3.39
CA ARG A 27 3.54 8.90 3.04
C ARG A 27 3.38 10.16 3.90
N GLU A 28 2.14 10.63 4.08
CA GLU A 28 1.85 11.77 4.95
C GLU A 28 2.27 11.51 6.41
N GLU A 29 2.00 10.31 6.93
CA GLU A 29 2.41 9.93 8.30
C GLU A 29 3.93 9.76 8.43
N ILE A 30 4.62 9.28 7.38
CA ILE A 30 6.09 9.19 7.33
C ILE A 30 6.70 10.60 7.40
N ASP A 31 6.19 11.54 6.61
CA ASP A 31 6.66 12.92 6.60
C ASP A 31 6.47 13.57 7.99
N ALA A 32 5.33 13.29 8.64
CA ALA A 32 5.08 13.74 10.01
C ALA A 32 6.06 13.12 11.02
N ALA A 33 6.36 11.83 10.91
CA ALA A 33 7.34 11.15 11.77
C ALA A 33 8.76 11.72 11.58
N LEU A 34 9.15 12.01 10.34
CA LEU A 34 10.43 12.66 10.03
C LEU A 34 10.51 14.07 10.63
N ALA A 35 9.45 14.87 10.49
CA ALA A 35 9.37 16.20 11.07
C ALA A 35 9.45 16.19 12.61
N ALA A 36 8.91 15.13 13.25
CA ALA A 36 8.99 14.91 14.68
C ALA A 36 10.31 14.27 15.15
N HIS A 37 11.23 13.94 14.24
CA HIS A 37 12.42 13.12 14.51
C HIS A 37 12.11 11.76 15.18
N ASP A 38 10.91 11.22 14.96
CA ASP A 38 10.48 9.93 15.50
C ASP A 38 10.95 8.79 14.58
N ARG A 39 12.16 8.32 14.85
CA ARG A 39 12.76 7.22 14.09
C ARG A 39 11.99 5.90 14.23
N GLY A 40 11.37 5.65 15.38
CA GLY A 40 10.62 4.41 15.61
C GLY A 40 9.41 4.36 14.70
N ARG A 41 8.60 5.41 14.76
CA ARG A 41 7.39 5.55 13.94
C ARG A 41 7.71 5.57 12.44
N PHE A 42 8.79 6.24 12.04
CA PHE A 42 9.27 6.23 10.67
C PHE A 42 9.52 4.79 10.16
N MET A 43 10.25 3.97 10.92
CA MET A 43 10.61 2.62 10.48
C MET A 43 9.38 1.70 10.36
N GLU A 44 8.42 1.83 11.28
CA GLU A 44 7.15 1.08 11.22
C GLU A 44 6.37 1.40 9.95
N LEU A 45 6.16 2.69 9.68
CA LEU A 45 5.40 3.18 8.54
C LEU A 45 6.10 2.88 7.21
N ALA A 46 7.43 3.03 7.15
CA ALA A 46 8.22 2.71 5.96
C ALA A 46 8.15 1.22 5.63
N ALA A 47 8.21 0.34 6.64
CA ALA A 47 8.03 -1.09 6.45
C ALA A 47 6.62 -1.43 5.95
N GLU A 48 5.59 -0.76 6.46
CA GLU A 48 4.22 -0.93 5.98
C GLU A 48 4.04 -0.49 4.53
N LEU A 49 4.58 0.67 4.18
CA LEU A 49 4.55 1.17 2.81
C LEU A 49 5.24 0.19 1.85
N ALA A 50 6.42 -0.33 2.23
CA ALA A 50 7.13 -1.33 1.43
C ALA A 50 6.27 -2.57 1.15
N ARG A 51 5.52 -3.08 2.15
CA ARG A 51 4.63 -4.23 1.95
C ARG A 51 3.50 -3.96 0.97
N LEU A 52 3.03 -2.72 0.84
CA LEU A 52 1.94 -2.33 -0.07
C LEU A 52 2.42 -2.00 -1.48
N THR A 53 3.71 -1.70 -1.66
CA THR A 53 4.29 -1.34 -2.96
C THR A 53 5.15 -2.44 -3.57
N GLU A 54 5.58 -3.43 -2.78
CA GLU A 54 6.24 -4.62 -3.31
C GLU A 54 5.24 -5.43 -4.15
N PRO A 55 5.56 -5.75 -5.41
CA PRO A 55 4.78 -6.72 -6.16
C PRO A 55 4.92 -8.09 -5.48
N ASP A 56 3.80 -8.82 -5.32
CA ASP A 56 3.72 -10.12 -4.63
C ASP A 56 4.77 -11.16 -5.10
N GLY A 57 5.41 -10.97 -6.26
CA GLY A 57 6.41 -11.86 -6.84
C GLY A 57 7.85 -11.78 -6.28
N GLU A 58 8.26 -10.72 -5.57
CA GLU A 58 9.68 -10.52 -5.21
C GLU A 58 10.12 -11.16 -3.88
N ARG A 59 9.17 -11.65 -3.07
CA ARG A 59 9.48 -12.37 -1.82
C ARG A 59 9.89 -13.82 -2.04
N SER A 60 9.50 -14.41 -3.18
CA SER A 60 9.81 -15.81 -3.48
C SER A 60 11.24 -16.05 -3.99
N ASN A 61 11.99 -15.00 -4.38
CA ASN A 61 13.28 -15.15 -5.06
C ASN A 61 14.50 -14.64 -4.27
N ARG A 62 14.31 -14.23 -3.00
CA ARG A 62 15.41 -13.82 -2.09
C ARG A 62 15.67 -14.83 -0.97
N GLY A 63 15.22 -16.07 -1.14
CA GLY A 63 15.32 -17.15 -0.15
C GLY A 63 15.73 -18.51 -0.73
N ALA A 64 16.42 -18.54 -1.87
CA ALA A 64 17.04 -19.74 -2.44
C ALA A 64 18.56 -19.57 -2.53
#